data_AF-A0A4Z0H493-F1
#
_entry.id   AF-A0A4Z0H493-F1
#
_cell.length_a   1.000
_cell.length_b   1.000
_cell.length_c   1.000
_cell.angle_alpha   90.00
_cell.angle_beta   90.00
_cell.angle_gamma   90.00
#
_symmetry.space_group_name_H-M   'P 1'
#
loop_
_entity.id
_entity.type
_entity.pdbx_description
1 polymer ?
#
loop_
_entity_poly.entity_id
_entity_poly.type
_entity_poly.pdbx_seq_one_letter_code
_entity_poly.pdbx_strand_id
1 'polypeptide(L)' 'MIHKNWENNPTIKQIECVHNDAEKFVVDSVLTPGKVYDVKNESEEFYFVIDNSGRIGGFYKDYFKEV' A
#
# COMPACT_ATOMS: atom_id res chain seq x y z
N MET A 1 -11.06 17.23 14.81
CA MET A 1 -9.61 17.05 14.61
C MET A 1 -9.30 15.56 14.45
N ILE A 2 -9.63 14.97 13.29
CA ILE A 2 -9.50 13.52 13.04
C ILE A 2 -8.39 13.26 12.00
N HIS A 3 -7.91 14.30 11.30
CA HIS A 3 -6.89 14.22 10.26
C HIS A 3 -5.44 13.97 10.73
N LYS A 4 -5.17 13.77 12.04
CA LYS A 4 -3.79 13.67 12.58
C LYS A 4 -3.35 12.28 13.04
N ASN A 5 -4.24 11.28 13.08
CA ASN A 5 -3.91 9.99 13.71
C ASN A 5 -3.68 8.81 12.77
N TRP A 6 -3.82 9.00 11.46
CA TRP A 6 -3.57 7.94 10.48
C TRP A 6 -2.13 7.37 10.53
N GLU A 7 -1.12 8.21 10.81
CA GLU A 7 0.28 7.79 10.98
C GLU A 7 0.49 6.82 12.16
N ASN A 8 -0.26 7.01 13.24
CA ASN A 8 -0.12 6.24 14.48
C ASN A 8 -0.98 4.97 14.52
N ASN A 9 -1.77 4.68 13.48
CA ASN A 9 -2.52 3.44 13.46
C ASN A 9 -1.57 2.24 13.35
N PRO A 10 -1.82 1.17 14.13
CA PRO A 10 -1.05 -0.06 14.04
C PRO A 10 -1.14 -0.60 12.63
N THR A 11 0.00 -1.06 12.10
CA THR A 11 0.05 -1.79 10.84
C THR A 11 -0.83 -3.01 10.96
N ILE A 12 -1.86 -3.10 10.13
CA ILE A 12 -2.90 -4.11 10.24
C ILE A 12 -2.37 -5.43 9.68
N LYS A 13 -1.71 -5.36 8.51
CA LYS A 13 -1.22 -6.51 7.76
C LYS A 13 0.04 -6.16 6.97
N GLN A 14 0.80 -7.19 6.64
CA GLN A 14 1.90 -7.12 5.69
C GLN A 14 1.47 -7.80 4.41
N ILE A 15 1.66 -7.14 3.28
CA ILE A 15 1.31 -7.66 1.97
C ILE A 15 2.52 -7.58 1.04
N GLU A 16 2.73 -8.62 0.25
CA GLU A 16 3.81 -8.66 -0.74
C GLU A 16 3.28 -8.15 -2.08
N CYS A 17 4.01 -7.19 -2.68
CA CYS A 17 3.66 -6.70 -4.01
C CYS A 17 3.99 -7.76 -5.06
N VAL A 18 2.97 -8.25 -5.79
CA VAL A 18 3.11 -9.32 -6.79
C VAL A 18 3.55 -8.74 -8.13
N HIS A 19 2.96 -7.62 -8.54
CA HIS A 19 3.28 -6.91 -9.77
C HIS A 19 3.03 -5.40 -9.59
N ASN A 20 3.75 -4.56 -10.33
CA ASN A 20 3.54 -3.11 -10.31
C ASN A 20 2.71 -2.59 -11.51
N ASP A 21 2.15 -3.52 -12.32
CA ASP A 21 1.56 -3.29 -13.65
C ASP A 21 0.36 -2.32 -13.64
N ALA A 22 0.65 -1.03 -13.48
CA ALA A 22 -0.32 0.03 -13.55
C ALA A 22 -0.21 0.71 -14.92
N GLU A 23 -1.20 0.45 -15.77
CA GLU A 23 -1.26 0.91 -17.16
C GLU A 23 -1.29 2.45 -17.31
N LYS A 24 -1.53 3.20 -16.20
CA LYS A 24 -1.92 4.62 -16.25
C LYS A 24 -1.13 5.56 -15.33
N PHE A 25 -0.42 5.06 -14.33
CA PHE A 25 0.32 5.89 -13.36
C PHE A 25 1.70 5.30 -13.09
N VAL A 26 2.70 6.15 -12.87
CA VAL A 26 4.10 5.77 -12.62
C VAL A 26 4.20 5.11 -11.24
N VAL A 27 3.85 3.83 -11.17
CA VAL A 27 3.96 3.01 -9.95
C VAL A 27 5.40 2.51 -9.76
N ASP A 28 6.25 2.62 -10.78
CA ASP A 28 7.63 2.14 -10.81
C ASP A 28 8.55 2.78 -9.74
N SER A 29 8.29 4.03 -9.37
CA SER A 29 9.05 4.69 -8.30
C SER A 29 8.56 4.34 -6.88
N VAL A 30 7.41 3.66 -6.77
CA VAL A 30 6.59 3.64 -5.55
C VAL A 30 6.40 2.20 -5.04
N LEU A 31 6.08 1.25 -5.92
CA LEU A 31 5.97 -0.17 -5.62
C LEU A 31 7.07 -0.97 -6.31
N THR A 32 7.77 -1.78 -5.53
CA THR A 32 8.77 -2.73 -5.97
C THR A 32 8.17 -4.14 -5.84
N PRO A 33 8.03 -4.90 -6.94
CA PRO A 33 7.55 -6.27 -6.87
C PRO A 33 8.52 -7.15 -6.04
N GLY A 34 7.97 -8.03 -5.21
CA GLY A 34 8.72 -8.87 -4.25
C GLY A 34 9.10 -8.16 -2.95
N LYS A 35 8.69 -6.90 -2.75
CA LYS A 35 8.85 -6.20 -1.48
C LYS A 35 7.57 -6.31 -0.65
N VAL A 36 7.75 -6.47 0.65
CA VAL A 36 6.67 -6.47 1.64
C VAL A 36 6.37 -5.04 2.05
N TYR A 37 5.08 -4.70 2.06
CA TYR A 37 4.56 -3.39 2.43
C TYR A 37 3.61 -3.50 3.63
N ASP A 38 3.70 -2.52 4.51
CA ASP A 38 2.83 -2.44 5.68
C ASP A 38 1.51 -1.74 5.33
N VAL A 39 0.41 -2.44 5.52
CA VAL A 39 -0.96 -1.93 5.33
C VAL A 39 -1.36 -1.13 6.56
N LYS A 40 -1.67 0.14 6.35
CA LYS A 40 -2.18 1.04 7.39
C LYS A 40 -3.71 1.10 7.42
N ASN A 41 -4.35 0.90 6.27
CA ASN A 41 -5.80 0.85 6.18
C ASN A 41 -6.23 -0.01 4.99
N GLU A 42 -7.39 -0.64 5.08
CA GLU A 42 -8.01 -1.33 3.95
C GLU A 42 -9.44 -0.82 3.76
N SER A 43 -9.83 -0.65 2.50
CA SER A 43 -11.23 -0.49 2.10
C SER A 43 -11.67 -1.74 1.34
N GLU A 44 -12.90 -1.77 0.84
CA GLU A 44 -13.43 -2.92 0.10
C GLU A 44 -12.53 -3.30 -1.08
N GLU A 45 -12.07 -2.31 -1.85
CA GLU A 45 -11.33 -2.54 -3.10
C GLU A 45 -9.85 -2.11 -3.05
N PHE A 46 -9.43 -1.38 -2.01
CA PHE A 46 -8.12 -0.74 -1.94
C PHE A 46 -7.38 -1.02 -0.63
N TYR A 47 -6.07 -1.28 -0.73
CA TYR A 47 -5.12 -1.22 0.38
C TYR A 47 -4.40 0.13 0.40
N PHE A 48 -4.35 0.74 1.57
CA PHE A 48 -3.52 1.88 1.86
C PHE A 48 -2.22 1.39 2.49
N VAL A 49 -1.14 1.44 1.72
CA VAL A 49 0.20 1.02 2.17
C VAL A 49 1.15 2.19 2.20
N ILE A 50 2.17 2.10 3.05
CA ILE A 50 3.28 3.05 3.04
C ILE A 50 4.23 2.67 1.91
N ASP A 51 4.37 3.55 0.92
CA ASP A 51 5.30 3.35 -0.17
C ASP A 51 6.75 3.66 0.21
N ASN A 52 7.69 3.38 -0.69
CA ASN A 52 9.12 3.63 -0.48
C ASN A 52 9.47 5.10 -0.15
N SER A 53 8.62 6.05 -0.54
CA SER A 53 8.73 7.49 -0.25
C SER A 53 8.23 7.86 1.16
N GLY A 54 7.75 6.89 1.95
CA GLY A 54 7.19 7.13 3.27
C GLY A 54 5.82 7.82 3.26
N ARG A 55 5.13 7.83 2.12
CA ARG A 55 3.76 8.34 2.00
C ARG A 55 2.79 7.16 1.94
N ILE A 56 1.53 7.43 2.29
CA ILE A 56 0.49 6.42 2.19
C ILE A 56 -0.16 6.54 0.80
N GLY A 57 -0.01 5.50 0.01
CA GLY A 57 -0.64 5.35 -1.30
C GLY A 57 -1.80 4.34 -1.22
N GLY A 58 -2.89 4.63 -1.91
CA GLY A 58 -3.99 3.69 -2.10
C GLY A 58 -3.77 2.86 -3.38
N PHE A 59 -3.76 1.54 -3.24
CA PHE A 59 -3.53 0.60 -4.34
C PHE A 59 -4.59 -0.49 -4.31
N TYR A 60 -4.89 -1.13 -5.45
CA TYR A 60 -5.90 -2.19 -5.45
C TYR A 60 -5.38 -3.47 -4.79
N LYS A 61 -6.29 -4.25 -4.21
CA LYS A 61 -5.94 -5.52 -3.56
C LYS A 61 -5.31 -6.54 -4.51
N ASP A 62 -5.67 -6.47 -5.79
CA ASP A 62 -5.21 -7.40 -6.83
C ASP A 62 -3.68 -7.38 -7.04
N TYR A 63 -3.03 -6.24 -6.76
CA TYR A 63 -1.58 -6.08 -6.90
C TYR A 63 -0.78 -6.78 -5.81
N PHE A 64 -1.43 -7.26 -4.76
CA PHE A 64 -0.77 -7.78 -3.58
C PHE A 64 -1.25 -9.16 -3.19
N LYS A 65 -0.34 -9.91 -2.57
CA LYS A 65 -0.62 -11.19 -1.96
C LYS A 65 -0.43 -11.07 -0.46
N GLU A 66 -1.41 -11.57 0.28
CA GLU A 66 -1.32 -11.71 1.73
C GLU A 66 -0.36 -12.85 2.06
N VAL A 67 0.62 -12.60 2.95
CA VAL A 67 1.64 -13.57 3.40
C VAL A 67 1.38 -13.94 4.85
#